data_AF-A0A351HM12-F1
#
_entry.id   AF-A0A351HM12-F1
#
_cell.length_a   1.000
_cell.length_b   1.000
_cell.length_c   1.000
_cell.angle_alpha   90.00
_cell.angle_beta   90.00
_cell.angle_gamma   90.00
#
_symmetry.space_group_name_H-M   'P 1'
#
loop_
_entity.id
_entity.type
_entity.pdbx_description
1 polymer ?
#
loop_
_entity_poly.entity_id
_entity_poly.type
_entity_poly.pdbx_seq_one_letter_code
_entity_poly.pdbx_strand_id
1 'polypeptide(L)'
;MNSGKPLEKPCANCFVLIAKTDEEKEKFYWLCFGLWRAKSFHYYLKGSVIPFITKDELKKGINHGMEQASTNFESFEKSVKALRLLEEKQKQFMQNLILIEEAKKAIFYRYMRRR
;
A
#
# COMPACT_ATOMS: atom_id res chain seq x y z
N MET A 1 5.89 8.21 -1.81
CA MET A 1 5.20 8.74 -3.02
C MET A 1 3.78 8.19 -3.04
N ASN A 2 2.76 9.05 -3.16
CA ASN A 2 1.35 8.65 -3.02
C ASN A 2 0.66 8.30 -4.35
N SER A 3 1.13 8.84 -5.47
CA SER A 3 0.56 8.57 -6.79
C SER A 3 0.67 7.08 -7.16
N GLY A 4 -0.47 6.47 -7.50
CA GLY A 4 -0.58 5.03 -7.79
C GLY A 4 -0.70 4.13 -6.55
N LYS A 5 -0.63 4.68 -5.34
CA LYS A 5 -0.85 3.89 -4.11
C LYS A 5 -2.33 3.58 -3.94
N PRO A 6 -2.74 2.30 -3.78
CA PRO A 6 -4.12 1.98 -3.45
C PRO A 6 -4.45 2.41 -2.02
N LEU A 7 -5.71 2.77 -1.78
CA LEU A 7 -6.22 3.24 -0.50
C LEU A 7 -7.52 2.49 -0.16
N GLU A 8 -7.74 2.21 1.12
CA GLU A 8 -8.99 1.61 1.60
C GLU A 8 -10.16 2.59 1.56
N LYS A 9 -9.88 3.88 1.76
CA LYS A 9 -10.87 4.96 1.77
C LYS A 9 -10.51 6.01 0.72
N PRO A 10 -11.51 6.57 0.00
CA PRO A 10 -11.25 7.64 -0.96
C PRO A 10 -10.73 8.89 -0.25
N CYS A 11 -9.86 9.63 -0.94
CA CYS A 11 -9.38 10.95 -0.51
C CYS A 11 -9.44 11.94 -1.67
N ALA A 12 -9.17 13.22 -1.41
CA ALA A 12 -9.06 14.22 -2.47
C ALA A 12 -8.02 13.80 -3.53
N ASN A 13 -8.31 14.10 -4.80
CA ASN A 13 -7.42 13.80 -5.94
C ASN A 13 -7.09 12.31 -6.13
N CYS A 14 -8.00 11.40 -5.79
CA CYS A 14 -7.88 9.98 -6.07
C CYS A 14 -8.81 9.52 -7.20
N PHE A 15 -8.50 8.38 -7.82
CA PHE A 15 -9.43 7.66 -8.68
C PHE A 15 -10.09 6.54 -7.89
N VAL A 16 -11.37 6.28 -8.17
CA VAL A 16 -12.12 5.16 -7.57
C VAL A 16 -12.21 4.03 -8.59
N LEU A 17 -11.82 2.83 -8.18
CA LEU A 17 -12.03 1.59 -8.91
C LEU A 17 -13.21 0.86 -8.26
N ILE A 18 -14.23 0.54 -9.06
CA ILE A 18 -15.42 -0.18 -8.62
C ILE A 18 -15.31 -1.61 -9.16
N ALA A 19 -15.41 -2.58 -8.26
CA ALA A 19 -15.42 -4.00 -8.59
C ALA A 19 -16.82 -4.57 -8.36
N LYS A 20 -17.16 -5.67 -9.04
CA LYS A 20 -18.46 -6.32 -8.94
C LYS A 20 -18.60 -7.17 -7.68
N THR A 21 -17.50 -7.73 -7.19
CA THR A 21 -17.46 -8.57 -5.98
C THR A 21 -16.35 -8.14 -5.05
N ASP A 22 -16.42 -8.57 -3.79
CA ASP A 22 -15.39 -8.29 -2.80
C ASP A 22 -14.07 -8.98 -3.11
N GLU A 23 -14.10 -10.17 -3.72
CA GLU A 23 -12.91 -10.89 -4.16
C GLU A 23 -12.20 -10.15 -5.29
N GLU A 24 -12.96 -9.62 -6.26
CA GLU A 24 -12.41 -8.81 -7.35
C GLU A 24 -11.81 -7.50 -6.82
N LYS A 25 -12.50 -6.85 -5.87
CA LYS A 25 -11.98 -5.66 -5.17
C LYS A 25 -10.65 -5.96 -4.49
N GLU A 26 -10.58 -7.07 -3.75
CA GLU A 26 -9.38 -7.47 -3.04
C GLU A 26 -8.22 -7.79 -4.01
N LYS A 27 -8.52 -8.48 -5.10
CA LYS A 27 -7.55 -8.77 -6.17
C LYS A 27 -6.97 -7.49 -6.77
N PHE A 28 -7.81 -6.53 -7.16
CA PHE A 28 -7.35 -5.25 -7.70
C PHE A 28 -6.54 -4.44 -6.69
N TYR A 29 -6.96 -4.43 -5.42
CA TYR A 29 -6.24 -3.75 -4.35
C TYR A 29 -4.80 -4.27 -4.24
N TRP A 30 -4.63 -5.59 -4.11
CA TRP A 30 -3.31 -6.19 -3.95
C TRP A 30 -2.45 -6.13 -5.20
N LEU A 31 -3.06 -6.22 -6.39
CA LEU A 31 -2.35 -5.96 -7.63
C LEU A 31 -1.78 -4.53 -7.65
N CYS A 32 -2.63 -3.53 -7.41
CA CYS A 32 -2.19 -2.12 -7.39
C CYS A 32 -1.16 -1.88 -6.29
N PHE A 33 -1.30 -2.54 -5.14
CA PHE A 33 -0.36 -2.43 -4.03
C PHE A 33 1.01 -2.98 -4.42
N GLY A 34 1.05 -4.17 -5.02
CA GLY A 34 2.27 -4.78 -5.53
C GLY A 34 2.96 -3.92 -6.59
N LEU A 35 2.21 -3.47 -7.61
CA LEU A 35 2.71 -2.58 -8.66
C LEU A 35 3.26 -1.26 -8.11
N TRP A 36 2.59 -0.67 -7.12
CA TRP A 36 3.06 0.54 -6.46
C TRP A 36 4.35 0.30 -5.66
N ARG A 37 4.41 -0.79 -4.87
CA ARG A 37 5.61 -1.17 -4.10
C ARG A 37 6.80 -1.47 -5.01
N ALA A 38 6.56 -2.12 -6.15
CA ALA A 38 7.56 -2.40 -7.18
C ALA A 38 7.95 -1.17 -8.01
N LYS A 39 7.36 0.00 -7.74
CA LYS A 39 7.54 1.24 -8.51
C LYS A 39 7.14 1.12 -9.98
N SER A 40 6.33 0.12 -10.35
CA SER A 40 5.86 -0.10 -11.73
C SER A 40 5.11 1.11 -12.28
N PHE A 41 4.44 1.88 -11.42
CA PHE A 41 3.76 3.11 -11.84
C PHE A 41 4.71 4.29 -12.13
N HIS A 42 5.99 4.24 -11.74
CA HIS A 42 6.90 5.40 -11.87
C HIS A 42 7.14 5.82 -13.32
N TYR A 43 7.19 4.84 -14.24
CA TYR A 43 7.30 5.11 -15.68
C TYR A 43 6.14 5.96 -16.21
N TYR A 44 4.96 5.81 -15.61
CA TYR A 44 3.73 6.48 -16.02
C TYR A 44 3.50 7.83 -15.35
N LEU A 45 4.38 8.22 -14.40
CA LEU A 45 4.24 9.47 -13.68
C LEU A 45 4.65 10.66 -14.55
N LYS A 46 3.90 11.74 -14.41
CA LYS A 46 4.11 13.03 -15.06
C LYS A 46 4.31 14.11 -14.01
N GLY A 47 4.93 15.22 -14.39
CA GLY A 47 5.23 16.33 -13.49
C GLY A 47 6.58 16.16 -12.78
N SER A 48 7.23 17.28 -12.51
CA SER A 48 8.56 17.32 -11.89
C SER A 48 8.48 17.46 -10.37
N VAL A 49 7.84 18.53 -9.89
CA VAL A 49 7.74 18.85 -8.46
C VAL A 49 6.73 17.96 -7.74
N ILE A 50 5.58 17.72 -8.37
CA ILE A 50 4.50 16.88 -7.82
C ILE A 50 4.16 15.82 -8.87
N PRO A 51 4.73 14.61 -8.77
CA PRO A 51 4.48 13.60 -9.79
C PRO A 51 3.09 13.00 -9.63
N PHE A 52 2.32 12.93 -10.72
CA PHE A 52 0.96 12.42 -10.77
C PHE A 52 0.80 11.38 -11.88
N ILE A 53 -0.23 10.54 -11.77
CA ILE A 53 -0.62 9.59 -12.81
C ILE A 53 -1.98 10.00 -13.38
N THR A 54 -2.13 9.96 -14.70
CA THR A 54 -3.44 10.20 -15.34
C THR A 54 -4.29 8.93 -15.29
N LYS A 55 -5.60 9.07 -15.41
CA LYS A 55 -6.53 7.92 -15.40
C LYS A 55 -6.19 6.90 -16.48
N ASP A 56 -5.83 7.34 -17.67
CA ASP A 56 -5.54 6.44 -18.80
C ASP A 56 -4.22 5.69 -18.61
N GLU A 57 -3.18 6.37 -18.13
CA GLU A 57 -1.91 5.72 -17.81
C GLU A 57 -2.04 4.73 -16.63
N LEU A 58 -2.86 5.08 -15.62
CA LEU A 58 -3.16 4.15 -14.53
C LEU A 58 -3.87 2.89 -15.03
N LYS A 59 -4.87 3.04 -15.91
CA LYS A 59 -5.55 1.91 -16.55
C LYS A 59 -4.58 1.02 -17.33
N LYS A 60 -3.68 1.61 -18.13
CA LYS A 60 -2.65 0.86 -18.87
C LYS A 60 -1.76 0.06 -17.92
N GLY A 61 -1.26 0.69 -16.85
CA GLY A 61 -0.42 0.03 -15.86
C GLY A 61 -1.13 -1.13 -15.15
N ILE A 62 -2.41 -0.95 -14.78
CA ILE A 62 -3.22 -2.01 -14.17
C ILE A 62 -3.46 -3.15 -15.15
N ASN A 63 -3.84 -2.86 -16.40
CA ASN A 63 -4.10 -3.88 -17.41
C ASN A 63 -2.85 -4.71 -17.72
N HIS A 64 -1.69 -4.05 -17.83
CA HIS A 64 -0.41 -4.75 -18.01
C HIS A 64 -0.07 -5.65 -16.81
N GLY A 65 -0.25 -5.15 -15.59
CA GLY A 65 -0.07 -5.97 -14.39
C GLY A 65 -1.05 -7.14 -14.30
N MET A 66 -2.30 -6.95 -14.74
CA MET A 66 -3.31 -8.00 -14.82
C MET A 66 -2.94 -9.08 -15.84
N GLU A 67 -2.43 -8.69 -17.01
CA GLU A 67 -1.95 -9.62 -18.04
C GLU A 67 -0.81 -10.48 -17.50
N GLN A 68 0.20 -9.86 -16.88
CA GLN A 68 1.30 -10.57 -16.24
C GLN A 68 0.84 -11.51 -15.12
N ALA A 69 -0.09 -11.05 -14.28
CA ALA A 69 -0.68 -11.86 -13.22
C ALA A 69 -1.50 -13.03 -13.77
N SER A 70 -2.13 -12.87 -14.93
CA SER A 70 -2.95 -13.92 -15.56
C SER A 70 -2.06 -15.02 -16.17
N THR A 71 -0.90 -14.67 -16.71
CA THR A 71 0.08 -15.63 -17.26
C THR A 71 0.66 -16.57 -16.18
N ASN A 72 0.78 -16.11 -14.94
CA ASN A 72 1.26 -16.93 -13.82
C ASN A 72 0.44 -16.67 -12.54
N PHE A 73 -0.83 -17.05 -12.59
CA PHE A 73 -1.80 -16.77 -11.53
C PHE A 73 -1.40 -17.37 -10.18
N GLU A 74 -0.87 -18.59 -10.15
CA GLU A 74 -0.44 -19.24 -8.92
C GLU A 74 0.71 -18.50 -8.23
N SER A 75 1.71 -18.06 -9.00
CA SER A 75 2.83 -17.26 -8.46
C SER A 75 2.34 -15.90 -7.96
N PHE A 76 1.40 -15.27 -8.68
CA PHE A 76 0.79 -14.02 -8.26
C PHE A 76 0.05 -14.19 -6.92
N GLU A 77 -0.80 -15.21 -6.77
CA GLU A 77 -1.50 -15.47 -5.51
C GLU A 77 -0.53 -15.71 -4.34
N LYS A 78 0.54 -16.50 -4.56
CA LYS A 78 1.59 -16.72 -3.55
C LYS A 78 2.25 -15.41 -3.15
N SER A 79 2.56 -14.55 -4.12
CA SER A 79 3.17 -13.24 -3.89
C SER A 79 2.22 -12.32 -3.11
N VAL A 80 0.93 -12.31 -3.44
CA VAL A 80 -0.09 -11.53 -2.71
C VAL A 80 -0.22 -12.01 -1.26
N LYS A 81 -0.25 -13.32 -1.02
CA LYS A 81 -0.29 -13.90 0.33
C LYS A 81 0.94 -13.51 1.15
N ALA A 82 2.13 -13.57 0.56
CA ALA A 82 3.37 -13.16 1.22
C ALA A 82 3.37 -11.65 1.54
N LEU A 83 2.95 -10.80 0.59
CA LEU A 83 2.85 -9.35 0.78
C LEU A 83 1.89 -9.00 1.92
N ARG A 84 0.73 -9.66 2.01
CA ARG A 84 -0.24 -9.49 3.12
C ARG A 84 0.41 -9.74 4.47
N LEU A 85 1.07 -10.88 4.62
CA LEU A 85 1.72 -11.26 5.86
C LEU A 85 2.81 -10.25 6.26
N LEU A 86 3.61 -9.80 5.29
CA LEU A 86 4.66 -8.81 5.53
C LEU A 86 4.09 -7.44 5.94
N GLU A 87 3.02 -6.98 5.30
CA GLU A 87 2.37 -5.72 5.64
C GLU A 87 1.78 -5.75 7.06
N GLU A 88 1.15 -6.87 7.44
CA GLU A 88 0.64 -7.06 8.80
C GLU A 88 1.76 -7.05 9.83
N LYS A 89 2.86 -7.76 9.56
CA LYS A 89 4.03 -7.78 10.46
C LYS A 89 4.68 -6.41 10.57
N GLN A 90 4.79 -5.68 9.47
CA GLN A 90 5.28 -4.31 9.47
C GLN A 90 4.42 -3.41 10.37
N LYS A 91 3.09 -3.51 10.28
CA LYS A 91 2.16 -2.77 11.14
C LYS A 91 2.32 -3.14 12.62
N GLN A 92 2.46 -4.42 12.93
CA GLN A 92 2.72 -4.90 14.30
C GLN A 92 4.03 -4.32 14.86
N PHE A 93 5.11 -4.33 14.08
CA PHE A 93 6.39 -3.77 14.51
C PHE A 93 6.33 -2.25 14.73
N MET A 94 5.62 -1.51 13.88
CA MET A 94 5.40 -0.07 14.10
C MET A 94 4.66 0.19 15.42
N GLN A 95 3.63 -0.59 15.74
CA GLN A 95 2.91 -0.47 17.00
C GLN A 95 3.83 -0.78 18.20
N ASN A 96 4.66 -1.82 18.10
CA ASN A 96 5.62 -2.15 19.15
C ASN A 96 6.62 -1.03 19.40
N LEU A 97 7.11 -0.36 18.34
CA LEU A 97 8.00 0.80 18.49
C LEU A 97 7.33 1.96 19.23
N ILE A 98 6.06 2.24 18.93
CA ILE A 98 5.27 3.27 19.64
C ILE A 98 5.14 2.92 21.13
N LEU A 99 4.79 1.68 21.45
CA LEU A 99 4.65 1.21 22.83
C LEU A 99 5.97 1.30 23.61
N ILE A 100 7.10 0.99 22.97
CA ILE A 100 8.43 1.14 23.58
C ILE A 100 8.70 2.60 23.95
N GLU A 101 8.39 3.54 23.07
CA GLU A 101 8.57 4.98 23.34
C GLU A 101 7.65 5.48 24.46
N GLU A 102 6.40 5.00 24.51
CA GLU A 102 5.48 5.31 25.60
C GLU A 102 5.96 4.75 26.95
N ALA A 103 6.47 3.52 26.96
CA ALA A 103 7.03 2.92 28.17
C ALA A 103 8.24 3.71 28.69
N LYS A 104 9.16 4.14 27.81
CA LYS A 104 10.29 5.02 28.18
C LYS A 104 9.80 6.32 28.81
N LYS A 105 8.81 6.99 28.19
CA LYS A 105 8.21 8.22 28.73
C LYS A 105 7.59 8.01 30.10
N ALA A 106 6.85 6.92 30.30
CA ALA A 106 6.20 6.59 31.56
C ALA A 106 7.21 6.37 32.71
N ILE A 107 8.34 5.72 32.41
CA ILE A 107 9.44 5.52 33.38
C ILE A 107 9.99 6.87 33.85
N PHE A 108 10.34 7.76 32.91
CA PHE A 108 10.85 9.10 33.24
C PHE A 108 9.82 9.95 33.98
N TYR A 109 8.56 9.92 33.56
CA TYR A 109 7.49 10.65 34.24
C TYR A 109 7.33 10.20 35.70
N ARG A 110 7.37 8.87 35.94
CA ARG A 110 7.32 8.31 37.30
C ARG A 110 8.51 8.73 38.16
N TYR A 111 9.72 8.83 37.57
CA TYR A 111 10.90 9.32 38.28
C TYR A 111 10.74 10.79 38.68
N MET A 112 10.29 11.65 37.76
CA MET A 112 10.10 13.08 38.01
C MET A 112 9.05 13.36 39.08
N ARG A 113 7.95 12.59 39.11
CA ARG A 113 6.86 12.76 40.10
C ARG A 113 7.21 12.33 41.52
N ARG A 114 8.35 11.64 41.72
CA ARG A 114 8.84 11.20 43.04
C ARG A 114 9.80 12.21 43.68
N ARG A 115 10.29 13.18 42.91
CA ARG A 115 10.94 14.39 43.43
C ARG A 115 9.89 15.43 43.78
#